data_AF-A0A518LNA1-F1
#
_entry.id   AF-A0A518LNA1-F1
#
_cell.length_a   1.000
_cell.length_b   1.000
_cell.length_c   1.000
_cell.angle_alpha   90.00
_cell.angle_beta   90.00
_cell.angle_gamma   90.00
#
_symmetry.space_group_name_H-M   'P 1'
#
loop_
_entity.id
_entity.type
_entity.pdbx_description
1 polymer ?
#
loop_
_entity_poly.entity_id
_entity_poly.type
_entity_poly.pdbx_seq_one_letter_code
_entity_poly.pdbx_strand_id
1 'polypeptide(L)'
;MATSDSDRVVVVCTCGAKLRAPTTLAGKRVKCPKCTSPIHVPGQRPGVSTSVDASSSQKQVGHRTPAEALAPLGSLRGKPAGASPKSKAASVASPTALDDGDDFLSGLAGHEASSSAEPMEALPTVGGPCLGCGGVMATGAVVCTQCGFDTRKGKASKTQVGPGKAEMATKAAGRFALGVTFCSVGALIGGGIWFAVGWYMDLEIGYVAWGIGALCGFGMLLGNGQPNRFGGLIAAGIAALAITAAKAAIFVAVIGAHIERSIPDAESRATMVKSYMADEMLDQKGLKPGDERDAAWDDAFKKAEAKVAAMSQEAIDELWERYTQDAEDKVAADAEAASASTGAAPDENPGILAIFFKAMFGVHDLLWFGLGLVTAFQVAARGSSADD
;
A
#
# COMPACT_ATOMS: atom_id res chain seq x y z
N MET A 1 -37.81 1.01 -27.84
CA MET A 1 -38.96 0.35 -27.19
C MET A 1 -39.14 0.99 -25.82
N ALA A 2 -40.17 1.82 -25.65
CA ALA A 2 -40.49 2.39 -24.34
C ALA A 2 -41.20 1.30 -23.52
N THR A 3 -40.58 0.87 -22.41
CA THR A 3 -41.24 -0.06 -21.48
C THR A 3 -42.36 0.69 -20.76
N SER A 4 -43.56 0.11 -20.78
CA SER A 4 -44.74 0.61 -20.06
C SER A 4 -44.41 0.83 -18.58
N ASP A 5 -44.83 1.96 -17.99
CA ASP A 5 -44.56 2.29 -16.57
C ASP A 5 -45.24 1.29 -15.60
N SER A 6 -46.14 0.43 -16.11
CA SER A 6 -46.79 -0.66 -15.37
C SER A 6 -45.85 -1.78 -14.92
N ASP A 7 -44.65 -1.91 -15.49
CA ASP A 7 -43.73 -3.03 -15.22
C ASP A 7 -42.62 -2.68 -14.22
N ARG A 8 -42.85 -1.73 -13.31
CA ARG A 8 -41.85 -1.29 -12.32
C ARG A 8 -42.31 -1.53 -10.89
N VAL A 9 -41.40 -2.06 -10.08
CA VAL A 9 -41.57 -2.23 -8.63
C VAL A 9 -40.83 -1.10 -7.91
N VAL A 10 -41.48 -0.46 -6.95
CA VAL A 10 -40.85 0.54 -6.08
C VAL A 10 -40.22 -0.16 -4.89
N VAL A 11 -38.92 0.02 -4.70
CA VAL A 11 -38.16 -0.52 -3.56
C VAL A 11 -37.56 0.64 -2.78
N VAL A 12 -37.58 0.56 -1.45
CA VAL A 12 -37.01 1.58 -0.57
C VAL A 12 -35.67 1.09 -0.05
N CYS A 13 -34.63 1.90 -0.23
CA CYS A 13 -33.30 1.65 0.34
C CYS A 13 -33.28 1.97 1.84
N THR A 14 -32.36 1.37 2.59
CA THR A 14 -32.09 1.72 4.00
C THR A 14 -31.70 3.19 4.20
N CYS A 15 -31.15 3.87 3.18
CA CYS A 15 -30.90 5.32 3.21
C CYS A 15 -32.15 6.19 2.93
N GLY A 16 -33.33 5.58 2.80
CA GLY A 16 -34.61 6.25 2.52
C GLY A 16 -34.89 6.55 1.04
N ALA A 17 -33.93 6.30 0.13
CA ALA A 17 -34.14 6.53 -1.30
C ALA A 17 -35.14 5.52 -1.90
N LYS A 18 -36.10 6.00 -2.71
CA LYS A 18 -37.05 5.16 -3.46
C LYS A 18 -36.51 4.89 -4.87
N LEU A 19 -36.36 3.62 -5.22
CA LEU A 19 -35.90 3.17 -6.53
C LEU A 19 -37.05 2.50 -7.28
N ARG A 20 -37.28 2.89 -8.54
CA ARG A 20 -38.17 2.17 -9.45
C ARG A 20 -37.35 1.17 -10.27
N ALA A 21 -37.43 -0.10 -9.92
CA ALA A 21 -36.73 -1.17 -10.64
C ALA A 21 -37.70 -1.91 -11.58
N PRO A 22 -37.28 -2.31 -12.79
CA PRO A 22 -38.12 -3.15 -13.65
C PRO A 22 -38.38 -4.52 -13.01
N THR A 23 -39.55 -5.10 -13.28
CA THR A 23 -39.94 -6.43 -12.78
C THR A 23 -38.99 -7.55 -13.19
N THR A 24 -38.21 -7.38 -14.25
CA THR A 24 -37.13 -8.31 -14.67
C THR A 24 -35.96 -8.40 -13.69
N LEU A 25 -35.88 -7.47 -12.74
CA LEU A 25 -34.93 -7.47 -11.63
C LEU A 25 -35.54 -8.03 -10.33
N ALA A 26 -36.80 -8.48 -10.33
CA ALA A 26 -37.41 -9.12 -9.17
C ALA A 26 -36.58 -10.34 -8.72
N GLY A 27 -36.26 -10.39 -7.42
CA GLY A 27 -35.38 -11.41 -6.82
C GLY A 27 -33.87 -11.17 -7.02
N LYS A 28 -33.45 -10.07 -7.68
CA LYS A 28 -32.03 -9.72 -7.86
C LYS A 28 -31.61 -8.58 -6.93
N ARG A 29 -30.30 -8.46 -6.71
CA ARG A 29 -29.67 -7.34 -5.97
C ARG A 29 -29.31 -6.21 -6.94
N VAL A 30 -29.67 -4.97 -6.59
CA VAL A 30 -29.34 -3.74 -7.35
C VAL A 30 -28.69 -2.72 -6.43
N LYS A 31 -27.83 -1.83 -6.95
CA LYS A 31 -27.18 -0.78 -6.14
C LYS A 31 -28.09 0.44 -6.00
N CYS A 32 -28.13 1.03 -4.80
CA CYS A 32 -28.79 2.31 -4.58
C CYS A 32 -28.03 3.45 -5.29
N PRO A 33 -28.69 4.31 -6.08
CA PRO A 33 -28.01 5.44 -6.71
C PRO A 33 -27.56 6.52 -5.73
N LYS A 34 -28.10 6.55 -4.50
CA LYS A 34 -27.78 7.57 -3.48
C LYS A 34 -26.63 7.16 -2.56
N CYS A 35 -26.68 5.94 -2.01
CA CYS A 35 -25.69 5.47 -1.02
C CYS A 35 -24.82 4.31 -1.50
N THR A 36 -25.02 3.80 -2.73
CA THR A 36 -24.32 2.64 -3.33
C THR A 36 -24.52 1.29 -2.65
N SER A 37 -25.23 1.23 -1.52
CA SER A 37 -25.55 -0.02 -0.82
C SER A 37 -26.40 -0.96 -1.69
N PRO A 38 -26.17 -2.28 -1.61
CA PRO A 38 -26.96 -3.27 -2.35
C PRO A 38 -28.37 -3.39 -1.74
N ILE A 39 -29.40 -3.38 -2.60
CA ILE A 39 -30.82 -3.51 -2.26
C ILE A 39 -31.35 -4.78 -2.93
N HIS A 40 -32.10 -5.60 -2.20
CA HIS A 40 -32.79 -6.76 -2.75
C HIS A 40 -34.15 -6.34 -3.32
N VAL A 41 -34.39 -6.57 -4.62
CA VAL A 41 -35.70 -6.33 -5.24
C VAL A 41 -36.62 -7.51 -4.88
N PRO A 42 -37.79 -7.31 -4.25
CA PRO A 42 -38.69 -8.40 -3.90
C PRO A 42 -39.06 -9.24 -5.13
N GLY A 43 -38.99 -10.56 -5.02
CA GLY A 43 -39.48 -11.47 -6.05
C GLY A 43 -41.00 -11.41 -6.13
N GLN A 44 -41.59 -11.39 -7.33
CA GLN A 44 -43.02 -11.62 -7.46
C GLN A 44 -43.32 -13.03 -6.93
N ARG A 45 -44.21 -13.13 -5.93
CA ARG A 45 -44.77 -14.44 -5.56
C ARG A 45 -45.56 -14.97 -6.75
N PRO A 46 -45.22 -16.16 -7.29
CA PRO A 46 -46.04 -16.77 -8.33
C PRO A 46 -47.42 -17.08 -7.73
N GLY A 47 -48.48 -16.41 -8.19
CA GLY A 47 -49.85 -16.91 -7.98
C GLY A 47 -50.89 -16.02 -7.29
N VAL A 48 -50.77 -14.69 -7.27
CA VAL A 48 -51.93 -13.84 -6.92
C VAL A 48 -52.12 -12.78 -8.01
N SER A 49 -52.70 -13.18 -9.13
CA SER A 49 -53.26 -12.24 -10.11
C SER A 49 -54.66 -11.84 -9.67
N THR A 50 -54.79 -10.74 -8.92
CA THR A 50 -56.06 -10.03 -8.84
C THR A 50 -56.28 -9.29 -10.15
N SER A 51 -56.95 -9.95 -11.08
CA SER A 51 -57.56 -9.30 -12.25
C SER A 51 -58.69 -8.40 -11.77
N VAL A 52 -58.46 -7.09 -11.79
CA VAL A 52 -59.54 -6.11 -11.81
C VAL A 52 -59.55 -5.56 -13.23
N ASP A 53 -60.57 -5.99 -13.98
CA ASP A 53 -60.92 -5.47 -15.29
C ASP A 53 -61.25 -3.97 -15.21
N ALA A 54 -60.70 -3.20 -16.15
CA ALA A 54 -61.33 -1.95 -16.60
C ALA A 54 -60.83 -1.56 -18.00
N SER A 55 -61.64 -2.02 -18.96
CA SER A 55 -61.90 -1.49 -20.30
C SER A 55 -61.65 0.02 -20.53
N SER A 56 -60.91 0.37 -21.59
CA SER A 56 -61.29 1.32 -22.67
C SER A 56 -60.04 1.60 -23.53
N SER A 57 -60.01 1.26 -24.82
CA SER A 57 -60.53 2.00 -25.98
C SER A 57 -59.50 2.96 -26.60
N GLN A 58 -59.42 2.91 -27.94
CA GLN A 58 -58.70 3.78 -28.90
C GLN A 58 -57.20 3.51 -29.14
N LYS A 59 -56.61 3.72 -30.32
CA LYS A 59 -57.03 3.85 -31.74
C LYS A 59 -55.73 4.05 -32.53
N GLN A 60 -55.45 3.15 -33.47
CA GLN A 60 -54.71 3.26 -34.76
C GLN A 60 -53.44 4.14 -34.98
N VAL A 61 -52.72 3.71 -36.04
CA VAL A 61 -51.70 4.36 -36.91
C VAL A 61 -50.26 4.26 -36.36
N GLY A 62 -49.22 3.76 -37.04
CA GLY A 62 -48.94 3.45 -38.44
C GLY A 62 -47.54 4.01 -38.80
N HIS A 63 -46.74 3.21 -39.53
CA HIS A 63 -45.57 3.58 -40.38
C HIS A 63 -44.09 3.44 -39.92
N ARG A 64 -43.40 2.57 -40.71
CA ARG A 64 -42.12 2.71 -41.46
C ARG A 64 -40.75 2.60 -40.75
N THR A 65 -40.06 1.50 -41.08
CA THR A 65 -38.60 1.36 -41.39
C THR A 65 -38.23 2.15 -42.67
N PRO A 66 -36.94 2.47 -43.01
CA PRO A 66 -35.71 1.61 -43.03
C PRO A 66 -34.41 2.31 -42.52
N ALA A 67 -33.36 1.60 -42.07
CA ALA A 67 -32.17 1.02 -42.74
C ALA A 67 -31.10 2.02 -43.25
N GLU A 68 -29.82 1.58 -43.20
CA GLU A 68 -28.56 2.15 -43.76
C GLU A 68 -27.93 3.35 -43.02
N ALA A 69 -26.60 3.56 -42.93
CA ALA A 69 -25.34 2.91 -43.36
C ALA A 69 -24.18 3.59 -42.55
N LEU A 70 -23.11 2.90 -42.12
CA LEU A 70 -21.73 2.94 -42.66
C LEU A 70 -21.30 4.34 -43.22
N ALA A 71 -20.15 4.98 -42.96
CA ALA A 71 -18.87 4.66 -42.30
C ALA A 71 -18.05 6.00 -42.13
N PRO A 72 -16.70 6.13 -42.28
CA PRO A 72 -15.81 6.61 -41.21
C PRO A 72 -14.83 7.77 -41.61
N LEU A 73 -13.83 8.02 -40.75
CA LEU A 73 -12.49 8.61 -40.99
C LEU A 73 -12.31 10.14 -41.10
N GLY A 74 -11.32 10.63 -40.35
CA GLY A 74 -10.60 11.90 -40.50
C GLY A 74 -9.72 12.11 -39.26
N SER A 75 -8.46 11.67 -39.20
CA SER A 75 -7.28 12.19 -39.90
C SER A 75 -7.15 13.71 -39.78
N LEU A 76 -6.42 14.19 -38.76
CA LEU A 76 -5.59 15.37 -38.93
C LEU A 76 -4.23 15.21 -38.24
N ARG A 77 -3.25 15.39 -39.11
CA ARG A 77 -1.80 15.45 -38.96
C ARG A 77 -1.43 16.88 -38.54
N GLY A 78 -0.42 17.07 -37.69
CA GLY A 78 0.14 18.40 -37.44
C GLY A 78 1.16 18.50 -36.31
N LYS A 79 2.43 18.41 -36.67
CA LYS A 79 3.67 18.70 -35.90
C LYS A 79 4.11 20.17 -36.24
N PRO A 80 5.24 20.74 -35.75
CA PRO A 80 5.86 20.85 -34.41
C PRO A 80 6.18 22.33 -33.99
N ALA A 81 6.78 22.45 -32.79
CA ALA A 81 7.84 23.39 -32.38
C ALA A 81 7.48 24.85 -32.04
N GLY A 82 7.99 25.30 -30.88
CA GLY A 82 8.27 26.71 -30.64
C GLY A 82 8.30 27.16 -29.18
N ALA A 83 9.50 27.48 -28.71
CA ALA A 83 9.82 28.51 -27.71
C ALA A 83 9.56 28.24 -26.20
N SER A 84 10.65 27.94 -25.50
CA SER A 84 10.86 28.28 -24.09
C SER A 84 10.95 29.80 -23.89
N PRO A 85 10.32 30.36 -22.84
CA PRO A 85 10.75 31.62 -22.27
C PRO A 85 11.56 31.42 -20.99
N LYS A 86 12.70 32.11 -20.94
CA LYS A 86 13.52 32.38 -19.76
C LYS A 86 12.66 32.98 -18.65
N SER A 87 12.59 32.34 -17.48
CA SER A 87 12.10 32.98 -16.25
C SER A 87 13.27 33.48 -15.40
N LYS A 88 13.17 34.76 -15.07
CA LYS A 88 14.05 35.54 -14.18
C LYS A 88 14.07 34.94 -12.77
N ALA A 89 15.26 35.00 -12.17
CA ALA A 89 15.46 34.89 -10.74
C ALA A 89 14.59 35.93 -9.99
N ALA A 90 13.75 35.45 -9.09
CA ALA A 90 13.08 36.25 -8.08
C ALA A 90 13.54 35.73 -6.72
N SER A 91 14.24 36.62 -6.00
CA SER A 91 14.46 36.60 -4.57
C SER A 91 13.14 36.39 -3.83
N VAL A 92 13.08 35.38 -2.95
CA VAL A 92 12.00 35.21 -1.98
C VAL A 92 12.61 35.11 -0.60
N ALA A 93 12.16 36.03 0.23
CA ALA A 93 12.48 36.20 1.63
C ALA A 93 12.02 35.02 2.49
N SER A 94 12.72 34.83 3.61
CA SER A 94 12.33 33.96 4.72
C SER A 94 10.91 34.26 5.24
N PRO A 95 10.12 33.24 5.55
CA PRO A 95 9.02 33.37 6.49
C PRO A 95 9.46 32.93 7.90
N THR A 96 9.19 33.86 8.79
CA THR A 96 8.94 33.79 10.23
C THR A 96 8.29 32.50 10.75
N ALA A 97 8.78 32.12 11.93
CA ALA A 97 8.13 31.46 13.07
C ALA A 97 6.68 30.98 12.87
N LEU A 98 6.49 29.67 13.01
CA LEU A 98 5.20 29.06 13.29
C LEU A 98 5.06 28.89 14.80
N ASP A 99 4.09 29.67 15.29
CA ASP A 99 3.49 29.72 16.61
C ASP A 99 2.44 28.60 16.73
N ASP A 100 2.43 27.97 17.92
CA ASP A 100 1.38 27.20 18.62
C ASP A 100 0.21 26.56 17.83
N GLY A 101 0.08 25.24 17.99
CA GLY A 101 -0.88 24.39 17.29
C GLY A 101 -1.52 23.36 18.23
N ASP A 102 -2.13 23.85 19.31
CA ASP A 102 -2.64 23.04 20.43
C ASP A 102 -4.16 22.78 20.35
N ASP A 103 -4.82 23.14 19.24
CA ASP A 103 -6.29 23.27 19.22
C ASP A 103 -7.06 22.18 18.42
N PHE A 104 -6.39 21.14 17.91
CA PHE A 104 -7.08 20.11 17.12
C PHE A 104 -7.75 18.99 17.97
N LEU A 105 -7.40 18.85 19.25
CA LEU A 105 -7.92 17.75 20.09
C LEU A 105 -9.20 18.09 20.86
N SER A 106 -9.63 19.35 20.88
CA SER A 106 -10.83 19.80 21.60
C SER A 106 -12.15 19.61 20.84
N GLY A 107 -12.11 19.15 19.58
CA GLY A 107 -13.29 19.00 18.71
C GLY A 107 -14.03 17.66 18.80
N LEU A 108 -13.49 16.65 19.49
CA LEU A 108 -14.05 15.28 19.50
C LEU A 108 -14.99 14.98 20.68
N ALA A 109 -15.15 15.89 21.64
CA ALA A 109 -16.03 15.70 22.79
C ALA A 109 -17.48 16.17 22.58
N GLY A 110 -17.83 16.72 21.40
CA GLY A 110 -19.13 17.34 21.14
C GLY A 110 -20.20 16.49 20.43
N HIS A 111 -19.88 15.26 20.02
CA HIS A 111 -20.75 14.48 19.11
C HIS A 111 -21.59 13.35 19.74
N GLU A 112 -21.76 13.32 21.07
CA GLU A 112 -22.56 12.27 21.74
C GLU A 112 -24.05 12.62 21.98
N ALA A 113 -24.53 13.80 21.60
CA ALA A 113 -25.88 14.24 21.94
C ALA A 113 -26.78 14.50 20.71
N SER A 114 -27.12 13.46 19.94
CA SER A 114 -28.36 13.38 19.12
C SER A 114 -28.49 12.02 18.44
N SER A 115 -28.64 10.94 19.22
CA SER A 115 -29.16 9.66 18.73
C SER A 115 -30.66 9.61 19.03
N SER A 116 -31.46 10.02 18.05
CA SER A 116 -32.92 9.93 18.12
C SER A 116 -33.34 8.46 18.09
N ALA A 117 -33.99 8.01 19.16
CA ALA A 117 -34.52 6.67 19.33
C ALA A 117 -35.54 6.33 18.22
N GLU A 118 -35.13 5.50 17.27
CA GLU A 118 -36.09 4.72 16.48
C GLU A 118 -36.68 3.60 17.35
N PRO A 119 -37.97 3.25 17.18
CA PRO A 119 -38.61 2.21 17.95
C PRO A 119 -37.90 0.88 17.70
N MET A 120 -37.28 0.31 18.74
CA MET A 120 -36.75 -1.06 18.73
C MET A 120 -37.84 -2.01 18.21
N GLU A 121 -37.60 -2.61 17.03
CA GLU A 121 -38.34 -3.80 16.61
C GLU A 121 -38.30 -4.80 17.76
N ALA A 122 -39.49 -5.29 18.13
CA ALA A 122 -39.69 -6.18 19.26
C ALA A 122 -38.66 -7.31 19.22
N LEU A 123 -37.88 -7.41 20.30
CA LEU A 123 -36.92 -8.50 20.50
C LEU A 123 -37.59 -9.83 20.16
N PRO A 124 -36.93 -10.71 19.38
CA PRO A 124 -37.48 -12.01 19.05
C PRO A 124 -37.86 -12.69 20.35
N THR A 125 -39.14 -13.04 20.49
CA THR A 125 -39.67 -13.78 21.63
C THR A 125 -38.74 -14.95 21.90
N VAL A 126 -38.21 -15.02 23.12
CA VAL A 126 -37.32 -16.09 23.56
C VAL A 126 -38.09 -17.40 23.48
N GLY A 127 -37.60 -18.36 22.69
CA GLY A 127 -38.19 -19.68 22.60
C GLY A 127 -37.92 -20.49 23.87
N GLY A 128 -38.66 -21.60 24.05
CA GLY A 128 -38.48 -22.49 25.19
C GLY A 128 -37.07 -23.11 25.25
N PRO A 129 -36.65 -23.64 26.41
CA PRO A 129 -35.37 -24.31 26.56
C PRO A 129 -35.30 -25.59 25.71
N CYS A 130 -34.11 -25.89 25.21
CA CYS A 130 -33.82 -27.12 24.49
C CYS A 130 -34.05 -28.35 25.38
N LEU A 131 -34.85 -29.31 24.93
CA LEU A 131 -35.12 -30.56 25.68
C LEU A 131 -33.90 -31.48 25.81
N GLY A 132 -32.86 -31.25 25.01
CA GLY A 132 -31.61 -32.03 25.07
C GLY A 132 -30.61 -31.53 26.10
N CYS A 133 -30.37 -30.22 26.17
CA CYS A 133 -29.32 -29.64 27.02
C CYS A 133 -29.77 -28.47 27.92
N GLY A 134 -31.04 -28.06 27.85
CA GLY A 134 -31.58 -26.93 28.62
C GLY A 134 -31.22 -25.53 28.07
N GLY A 135 -30.37 -25.45 27.04
CA GLY A 135 -29.97 -24.17 26.42
C GLY A 135 -31.15 -23.43 25.77
N VAL A 136 -31.13 -22.10 25.82
CA VAL A 136 -32.19 -21.26 25.26
C VAL A 136 -32.24 -21.41 23.73
N MET A 137 -33.43 -21.61 23.17
CA MET A 137 -33.63 -21.69 21.72
C MET A 137 -34.39 -20.46 21.22
N ALA A 138 -34.10 -20.00 20.01
CA ALA A 138 -34.93 -18.98 19.37
C ALA A 138 -36.33 -19.55 19.07
N THR A 139 -37.37 -18.72 19.12
CA THR A 139 -38.74 -19.17 18.80
C THR A 139 -38.79 -19.72 17.36
N GLY A 140 -39.29 -20.95 17.21
CA GLY A 140 -39.31 -21.65 15.92
C GLY A 140 -37.98 -22.31 15.52
N ALA A 141 -36.93 -22.23 16.34
CA ALA A 141 -35.70 -22.96 16.09
C ALA A 141 -35.96 -24.46 16.13
N VAL A 142 -35.60 -25.14 15.04
CA VAL A 142 -35.89 -26.56 14.91
C VAL A 142 -34.77 -27.45 15.46
N VAL A 143 -33.53 -26.96 15.43
CA VAL A 143 -32.35 -27.67 15.92
C VAL A 143 -31.61 -26.79 16.92
N CYS A 144 -31.27 -27.34 18.08
CA CYS A 144 -30.43 -26.67 19.05
C CYS A 144 -28.99 -26.55 18.52
N THR A 145 -28.45 -25.34 18.44
CA THR A 145 -27.08 -25.07 17.97
C THR A 145 -26.01 -25.56 18.95
N GLN A 146 -26.36 -25.77 20.22
CA GLN A 146 -25.43 -26.14 21.27
C GLN A 146 -25.22 -27.65 21.37
N CYS A 147 -26.29 -28.45 21.22
CA CYS A 147 -26.23 -29.91 21.38
C CYS A 147 -26.77 -30.72 20.18
N GLY A 148 -27.26 -30.06 19.12
CA GLY A 148 -27.79 -30.72 17.93
C GLY A 148 -29.16 -31.38 18.12
N PHE A 149 -29.89 -31.10 19.21
CA PHE A 149 -31.24 -31.63 19.44
C PHE A 149 -32.25 -31.10 18.43
N ASP A 150 -32.87 -31.99 17.64
CA ASP A 150 -33.90 -31.65 16.66
C ASP A 150 -35.27 -31.81 17.33
N THR A 151 -35.98 -30.69 17.53
CA THR A 151 -37.29 -30.63 18.16
C THR A 151 -38.37 -31.37 17.37
N ARG A 152 -38.22 -31.54 16.04
CA ARG A 152 -39.13 -32.35 15.22
C ARG A 152 -38.96 -33.84 15.47
N LYS A 153 -37.73 -34.28 15.73
CA LYS A 153 -37.39 -35.70 15.88
C LYS A 153 -37.33 -36.16 17.35
N GLY A 154 -37.35 -35.20 18.29
CA GLY A 154 -37.25 -35.47 19.73
C GLY A 154 -35.93 -36.13 20.14
N LYS A 155 -34.87 -36.00 19.34
CA LYS A 155 -33.57 -36.65 19.57
C LYS A 155 -32.43 -35.73 19.16
N ALA A 156 -31.30 -35.85 19.87
CA ALA A 156 -30.03 -35.29 19.42
C ALA A 156 -29.66 -35.92 18.07
N SER A 157 -29.65 -35.10 17.02
CA SER A 157 -29.10 -35.55 15.75
C SER A 157 -27.61 -35.73 15.97
N LYS A 158 -27.12 -36.97 15.85
CA LYS A 158 -25.69 -37.20 15.63
C LYS A 158 -25.36 -36.50 14.31
N THR A 159 -24.93 -35.25 14.38
CA THR A 159 -24.19 -34.64 13.30
C THR A 159 -22.94 -35.48 13.16
N GLN A 160 -22.97 -36.44 12.24
CA GLN A 160 -21.75 -37.05 11.74
C GLN A 160 -20.96 -35.88 11.17
N VAL A 161 -19.96 -35.42 11.92
CA VAL A 161 -18.92 -34.58 11.36
C VAL A 161 -18.24 -35.51 10.39
N GLY A 162 -18.70 -35.52 9.14
CA GLY A 162 -18.15 -36.40 8.13
C GLY A 162 -16.62 -36.18 8.07
N PRO A 163 -15.85 -37.18 7.65
CA PRO A 163 -14.40 -37.06 7.47
C PRO A 163 -13.97 -35.86 6.59
N GLY A 164 -14.93 -35.21 5.92
CA GLY A 164 -14.72 -34.02 5.10
C GLY A 164 -14.16 -32.78 5.79
N LYS A 165 -14.23 -32.60 7.13
CA LYS A 165 -13.60 -31.40 7.75
C LYS A 165 -12.07 -31.44 7.64
N ALA A 166 -11.45 -32.60 7.90
CA ALA A 166 -10.00 -32.75 7.78
C ALA A 166 -9.56 -32.64 6.31
N GLU A 167 -10.29 -33.28 5.39
CA GLU A 167 -9.99 -33.22 3.96
C GLU A 167 -10.13 -31.80 3.39
N MET A 168 -11.17 -31.05 3.80
CA MET A 168 -11.35 -29.67 3.37
C MET A 168 -10.28 -28.74 3.97
N ALA A 169 -9.86 -28.96 5.22
CA ALA A 169 -8.77 -28.20 5.82
C ALA A 169 -7.45 -28.40 5.08
N THR A 170 -7.10 -29.64 4.71
CA THR A 170 -5.87 -29.92 3.94
C THR A 170 -5.90 -29.29 2.55
N LYS A 171 -7.05 -29.33 1.86
CA LYS A 171 -7.22 -28.66 0.56
C LYS A 171 -7.11 -27.14 0.67
N ALA A 172 -7.70 -26.55 1.70
CA ALA A 172 -7.61 -25.11 1.95
C ALA A 172 -6.16 -24.68 2.27
N ALA A 173 -5.47 -25.42 3.14
CA ALA A 173 -4.07 -25.17 3.46
C ALA A 173 -3.16 -25.29 2.23
N GLY A 174 -3.39 -26.28 1.37
CA GLY A 174 -2.62 -26.46 0.14
C GLY A 174 -2.77 -25.31 -0.85
N ARG A 175 -3.99 -24.78 -1.03
CA ARG A 175 -4.22 -23.61 -1.89
C ARG A 175 -3.61 -22.34 -1.31
N PHE A 176 -3.72 -22.17 0.00
CA PHE A 176 -3.09 -21.04 0.67
C PHE A 176 -1.57 -21.04 0.49
N ALA A 177 -0.91 -22.19 0.70
CA ALA A 177 0.52 -22.34 0.46
C ALA A 177 0.90 -22.05 -1.02
N LEU A 178 0.08 -22.48 -1.97
CA LEU A 178 0.26 -22.14 -3.38
C LEU A 178 0.14 -20.62 -3.63
N GLY A 179 -0.79 -19.94 -2.96
CA GLY A 179 -0.93 -18.49 -2.97
C GLY A 179 0.32 -17.76 -2.48
N VAL A 180 0.89 -18.19 -1.36
CA VAL A 180 2.17 -17.66 -0.84
C VAL A 180 3.30 -17.85 -1.86
N THR A 181 3.42 -19.03 -2.46
CA THR A 181 4.45 -19.32 -3.47
C THR A 181 4.33 -18.40 -4.68
N PHE A 182 3.14 -18.25 -5.26
CA PHE A 182 2.94 -17.35 -6.40
C PHE A 182 3.12 -15.87 -6.04
N CYS A 183 2.74 -15.47 -4.83
CA CYS A 183 3.03 -14.14 -4.31
C CYS A 183 4.53 -13.88 -4.27
N SER A 184 5.33 -14.80 -3.73
CA SER A 184 6.80 -14.68 -3.69
C SER A 184 7.44 -14.63 -5.07
N VAL A 185 6.94 -15.43 -6.04
CA VAL A 185 7.41 -15.37 -7.43
C VAL A 185 7.11 -14.00 -8.04
N GLY A 186 5.91 -13.47 -7.85
CA GLY A 186 5.55 -12.11 -8.30
C GLY A 186 6.45 -11.04 -7.68
N ALA A 187 6.78 -11.18 -6.39
CA ALA A 187 7.68 -10.30 -5.66
C ALA A 187 9.10 -10.31 -6.25
N LEU A 188 9.64 -11.49 -6.54
CA LEU A 188 10.98 -11.66 -7.14
C LEU A 188 11.04 -11.09 -8.56
N ILE A 189 10.01 -11.33 -9.38
CA ILE A 189 9.95 -10.77 -10.74
C ILE A 189 9.91 -9.24 -10.68
N GLY A 190 9.02 -8.68 -9.86
CA GLY A 190 8.88 -7.24 -9.73
C GLY A 190 10.14 -6.57 -9.16
N GLY A 191 10.74 -7.17 -8.12
CA GLY A 191 12.00 -6.70 -7.53
C GLY A 191 13.17 -6.78 -8.51
N GLY A 192 13.27 -7.86 -9.29
CA GLY A 192 14.29 -8.02 -10.33
C GLY A 192 14.16 -7.00 -11.47
N ILE A 193 12.92 -6.73 -11.92
CA ILE A 193 12.66 -5.67 -12.91
C ILE A 193 13.09 -4.31 -12.35
N TRP A 194 12.72 -4.01 -11.10
CA TRP A 194 13.08 -2.74 -10.49
C TRP A 194 14.59 -2.57 -10.35
N PHE A 195 15.27 -3.62 -9.88
CA PHE A 195 16.73 -3.64 -9.78
C PHE A 195 17.40 -3.41 -11.13
N ALA A 196 16.94 -4.11 -12.18
CA ALA A 196 17.48 -3.94 -13.52
C ALA A 196 17.28 -2.51 -14.06
N VAL A 197 16.11 -1.91 -13.83
CA VAL A 197 15.86 -0.50 -14.20
C VAL A 197 16.80 0.44 -13.45
N GLY A 198 16.93 0.28 -12.13
CA GLY A 198 17.84 1.10 -11.32
C GLY A 198 19.30 0.98 -11.77
N TRP A 199 19.75 -0.24 -12.04
CA TRP A 199 21.13 -0.53 -12.45
C TRP A 199 21.50 0.00 -13.84
N TYR A 200 20.59 -0.13 -14.83
CA TYR A 200 20.90 0.23 -16.22
C TYR A 200 20.52 1.65 -16.59
N MET A 201 19.52 2.23 -15.92
CA MET A 201 19.00 3.55 -16.29
C MET A 201 19.39 4.64 -15.30
N ASP A 202 20.00 4.32 -14.15
CA ASP A 202 20.24 5.26 -13.05
C ASP A 202 18.96 6.05 -12.65
N LEU A 203 17.79 5.45 -12.90
CA LEU A 203 16.47 6.03 -12.65
C LEU A 203 15.77 5.26 -11.53
N GLU A 204 15.55 5.95 -10.41
CA GLU A 204 14.76 5.43 -9.31
C GLU A 204 13.28 5.73 -9.52
N ILE A 205 12.58 4.80 -10.15
CA ILE A 205 11.20 5.02 -10.52
C ILE A 205 10.24 4.43 -9.48
N GLY A 206 9.71 5.29 -8.61
CA GLY A 206 8.85 4.88 -7.48
C GLY A 206 7.61 4.05 -7.87
N TYR A 207 7.00 4.28 -9.04
CA TYR A 207 5.80 3.52 -9.44
C TYR A 207 6.06 2.02 -9.66
N VAL A 208 7.32 1.59 -9.77
CA VAL A 208 7.65 0.16 -9.86
C VAL A 208 7.35 -0.55 -8.54
N ALA A 209 7.53 0.11 -7.39
CA ALA A 209 7.15 -0.43 -6.08
C ALA A 209 5.64 -0.74 -6.00
N TRP A 210 4.80 0.12 -6.59
CA TRP A 210 3.37 -0.14 -6.73
C TRP A 210 3.10 -1.38 -7.59
N GLY A 211 3.84 -1.54 -8.70
CA GLY A 211 3.78 -2.73 -9.56
C GLY A 211 4.15 -4.02 -8.83
N ILE A 212 5.16 -4.01 -7.96
CA ILE A 212 5.53 -5.14 -7.10
C ILE A 212 4.35 -5.53 -6.21
N GLY A 213 3.72 -4.56 -5.56
CA GLY A 213 2.52 -4.78 -4.76
C GLY A 213 1.38 -5.43 -5.54
N ALA A 214 1.10 -4.95 -6.76
CA ALA A 214 0.11 -5.54 -7.65
C ALA A 214 0.43 -6.99 -8.02
N LEU A 215 1.69 -7.30 -8.34
CA LEU A 215 2.14 -8.67 -8.67
C LEU A 215 2.02 -9.61 -7.47
N CYS A 216 2.41 -9.18 -6.26
CA CYS A 216 2.23 -9.94 -5.03
C CYS A 216 0.76 -10.27 -4.77
N GLY A 217 -0.10 -9.26 -4.81
CA GLY A 217 -1.54 -9.42 -4.61
C GLY A 217 -2.16 -10.36 -5.64
N PHE A 218 -1.79 -10.22 -6.91
CA PHE A 218 -2.27 -11.09 -7.99
C PHE A 218 -1.80 -12.54 -7.83
N GLY A 219 -0.53 -12.75 -7.46
CA GLY A 219 0.01 -14.08 -7.19
C GLY A 219 -0.74 -14.79 -6.05
N MET A 220 -0.99 -14.07 -4.96
CA MET A 220 -1.79 -14.58 -3.84
C MET A 220 -3.21 -14.95 -4.27
N LEU A 221 -3.88 -14.06 -5.03
CA LEU A 221 -5.23 -14.31 -5.55
C LEU A 221 -5.28 -15.56 -6.44
N LEU A 222 -4.31 -15.71 -7.35
CA LEU A 222 -4.25 -16.81 -8.29
C LEU A 222 -4.00 -18.16 -7.59
N GLY A 223 -3.07 -18.21 -6.63
CA GLY A 223 -2.71 -19.47 -5.96
C GLY A 223 -3.72 -19.89 -4.89
N ASN A 224 -4.20 -18.93 -4.08
CA ASN A 224 -5.17 -19.22 -3.02
C ASN A 224 -6.56 -19.54 -3.62
N GLY A 225 -6.91 -18.90 -4.74
CA GLY A 225 -8.16 -19.14 -5.47
C GLY A 225 -9.43 -18.67 -4.76
N GLN A 226 -9.33 -18.18 -3.52
CA GLN A 226 -10.39 -17.50 -2.82
C GLN A 226 -9.85 -16.23 -2.14
N PRO A 227 -10.49 -15.08 -2.33
CA PRO A 227 -10.08 -13.85 -1.69
C PRO A 227 -10.37 -13.90 -0.19
N ASN A 228 -9.37 -13.64 0.64
CA ASN A 228 -9.55 -13.52 2.08
C ASN A 228 -8.61 -12.46 2.67
N ARG A 229 -9.02 -11.84 3.77
CA ARG A 229 -8.28 -10.71 4.39
C ARG A 229 -6.89 -11.13 4.87
N PHE A 230 -6.77 -12.35 5.37
CA PHE A 230 -5.50 -12.89 5.86
C PHE A 230 -4.47 -13.02 4.73
N GLY A 231 -4.86 -13.55 3.57
CA GLY A 231 -4.06 -13.60 2.36
C GLY A 231 -3.68 -12.22 1.87
N GLY A 232 -4.57 -11.23 2.01
CA GLY A 232 -4.26 -9.81 1.80
C GLY A 232 -3.11 -9.30 2.67
N LEU A 233 -3.15 -9.59 3.98
CA LEU A 233 -2.09 -9.19 4.91
C LEU A 233 -0.76 -9.85 4.57
N ILE A 234 -0.77 -11.14 4.26
CA ILE A 234 0.44 -11.88 3.88
C ILE A 234 1.01 -11.34 2.56
N ALA A 235 0.17 -11.06 1.56
CA ALA A 235 0.61 -10.47 0.30
C ALA A 235 1.24 -9.09 0.49
N ALA A 236 0.65 -8.23 1.34
CA ALA A 236 1.23 -6.94 1.70
C ALA A 236 2.55 -7.09 2.46
N GLY A 237 2.66 -8.03 3.40
CA GLY A 237 3.91 -8.30 4.12
C GLY A 237 5.05 -8.76 3.19
N ILE A 238 4.75 -9.67 2.25
CA ILE A 238 5.73 -10.12 1.25
C ILE A 238 6.11 -8.96 0.32
N ALA A 239 5.15 -8.14 -0.12
CA ALA A 239 5.43 -6.95 -0.92
C ALA A 239 6.33 -5.95 -0.18
N ALA A 240 6.08 -5.68 1.10
CA ALA A 240 6.90 -4.80 1.93
C ALA A 240 8.35 -5.27 1.98
N LEU A 241 8.56 -6.57 2.29
CA LEU A 241 9.90 -7.16 2.33
C LEU A 241 10.61 -7.08 0.98
N ALA A 242 9.90 -7.39 -0.11
CA ALA A 242 10.47 -7.36 -1.46
C ALA A 242 10.84 -5.94 -1.91
N ILE A 243 9.98 -4.94 -1.65
CA ILE A 243 10.26 -3.54 -1.98
C ILE A 243 11.46 -3.03 -1.18
N THR A 244 11.51 -3.31 0.13
CA THR A 244 12.66 -2.91 0.97
C THR A 244 13.95 -3.59 0.53
N ALA A 245 13.92 -4.90 0.26
CA ALA A 245 15.11 -5.63 -0.21
C ALA A 245 15.58 -5.13 -1.58
N ALA A 246 14.66 -4.88 -2.52
CA ALA A 246 15.00 -4.35 -3.84
C ALA A 246 15.60 -2.94 -3.75
N LYS A 247 15.02 -2.05 -2.93
CA LYS A 247 15.56 -0.69 -2.72
C LYS A 247 16.94 -0.73 -2.07
N ALA A 248 17.15 -1.57 -1.05
CA ALA A 248 18.46 -1.76 -0.44
C ALA A 248 19.49 -2.31 -1.44
N ALA A 249 19.10 -3.28 -2.28
CA ALA A 249 19.96 -3.81 -3.31
C ALA A 249 20.32 -2.76 -4.37
N ILE A 250 19.36 -1.97 -4.84
CA ILE A 250 19.60 -0.85 -5.76
C ILE A 250 20.55 0.17 -5.11
N PHE A 251 20.29 0.57 -3.86
CA PHE A 251 21.11 1.52 -3.14
C PHE A 251 22.56 1.04 -3.01
N VAL A 252 22.77 -0.19 -2.54
CA VAL A 252 24.11 -0.79 -2.42
C VAL A 252 24.78 -0.93 -3.78
N ALA A 253 24.05 -1.33 -4.81
CA ALA A 253 24.61 -1.57 -6.13
C ALA A 253 24.97 -0.25 -6.85
N VAL A 254 24.10 0.76 -6.80
CA VAL A 254 24.31 2.08 -7.39
C VAL A 254 25.39 2.84 -6.63
N ILE A 255 25.34 2.87 -5.30
CA ILE A 255 26.38 3.53 -4.50
C ILE A 255 27.70 2.77 -4.61
N GLY A 256 27.69 1.45 -4.55
CA GLY A 256 28.90 0.65 -4.75
C GLY A 256 29.53 0.91 -6.11
N ALA A 257 28.74 0.89 -7.17
CA ALA A 257 29.21 1.23 -8.51
C ALA A 257 29.66 2.69 -8.63
N HIS A 258 29.01 3.62 -7.93
CA HIS A 258 29.40 5.02 -7.93
C HIS A 258 30.68 5.24 -7.14
N ILE A 259 30.86 4.61 -5.97
CA ILE A 259 32.09 4.64 -5.18
C ILE A 259 33.23 4.03 -5.99
N GLU A 260 33.02 2.88 -6.62
CA GLU A 260 34.05 2.20 -7.42
C GLU A 260 34.45 3.03 -8.66
N ARG A 261 33.46 3.64 -9.35
CA ARG A 261 33.73 4.58 -10.45
C ARG A 261 34.31 5.91 -9.98
N SER A 262 34.03 6.29 -8.74
CA SER A 262 34.56 7.49 -8.11
C SER A 262 35.83 7.20 -7.32
N ILE A 263 36.39 5.97 -7.41
CA ILE A 263 37.72 5.72 -6.89
C ILE A 263 38.60 6.76 -7.57
N PRO A 264 39.17 7.67 -6.79
CA PRO A 264 39.78 8.84 -7.34
C PRO A 264 40.88 8.41 -8.32
N ASP A 265 40.91 9.03 -9.50
CA ASP A 265 42.05 8.87 -10.41
C ASP A 265 43.34 9.21 -9.65
N ALA A 266 44.50 8.84 -10.20
CA ALA A 266 45.78 9.06 -9.52
C ALA A 266 45.94 10.53 -9.05
N GLU A 267 45.37 11.49 -9.77
CA GLU A 267 45.32 12.90 -9.42
C GLU A 267 44.43 13.18 -8.20
N SER A 268 43.22 12.64 -8.16
CA SER A 268 42.32 12.80 -7.03
C SER A 268 42.83 12.08 -5.77
N ARG A 269 43.51 10.93 -5.90
CA ARG A 269 44.16 10.23 -4.77
C ARG A 269 45.28 11.10 -4.20
N ALA A 270 46.13 11.64 -5.06
CA ALA A 270 47.14 12.60 -4.66
C ALA A 270 46.53 13.83 -3.95
N THR A 271 45.41 14.36 -4.45
CA THR A 271 44.73 15.52 -3.85
C THR A 271 44.17 15.22 -2.45
N MET A 272 43.60 14.04 -2.24
CA MET A 272 43.14 13.64 -0.92
C MET A 272 44.30 13.40 0.05
N VAL A 273 45.38 12.73 -0.41
CA VAL A 273 46.61 12.54 0.39
C VAL A 273 47.22 13.89 0.79
N LYS A 274 47.23 14.90 -0.11
CA LYS A 274 47.65 16.27 0.25
C LYS A 274 46.83 16.84 1.41
N SER A 275 45.51 16.67 1.37
CA SER A 275 44.60 17.18 2.40
C SER A 275 44.84 16.51 3.76
N TYR A 276 44.91 15.17 3.79
CA TYR A 276 45.21 14.42 5.02
C TYR A 276 46.61 14.72 5.58
N MET A 277 47.62 14.85 4.72
CA MET A 277 48.96 15.24 5.15
C MET A 277 49.00 16.67 5.72
N ALA A 278 48.20 17.59 5.16
CA ALA A 278 48.08 18.95 5.69
C ALA A 278 47.45 18.95 7.09
N ASP A 279 46.36 18.19 7.28
CA ASP A 279 45.74 17.97 8.58
C ASP A 279 46.73 17.39 9.59
N GLU A 280 47.49 16.35 9.22
CA GLU A 280 48.50 15.74 10.09
C GLU A 280 49.58 16.75 10.51
N MET A 281 50.02 17.64 9.60
CA MET A 281 50.96 18.71 9.93
C MET A 281 50.38 19.74 10.91
N LEU A 282 49.08 20.02 10.85
CA LEU A 282 48.39 20.94 11.76
C LEU A 282 48.19 20.28 13.13
N ASP A 283 47.84 19.00 13.15
CA ASP A 283 47.71 18.19 14.37
C ASP A 283 49.07 18.06 15.08
N GLN A 284 50.17 17.86 14.35
CA GLN A 284 51.54 17.88 14.89
C GLN A 284 51.92 19.24 15.51
N LYS A 285 51.35 20.35 15.00
CA LYS A 285 51.49 21.68 15.60
C LYS A 285 50.55 21.91 16.79
N GLY A 286 49.66 20.96 17.10
CA GLY A 286 48.67 21.07 18.17
C GLY A 286 47.55 22.08 17.88
N LEU A 287 47.32 22.43 16.61
CA LEU A 287 46.30 23.40 16.23
C LEU A 287 44.92 22.73 16.19
N LYS A 288 44.05 23.10 17.13
CA LYS A 288 42.66 22.62 17.18
C LYS A 288 41.79 23.29 16.10
N PRO A 289 40.67 22.68 15.68
CA PRO A 289 39.73 23.30 14.75
C PRO A 289 39.31 24.71 15.21
N GLY A 290 39.37 25.69 14.30
CA GLY A 290 39.07 27.11 14.55
C GLY A 290 39.96 28.07 13.75
N ASP A 291 39.81 29.37 13.98
CA ASP A 291 40.42 30.45 13.17
C ASP A 291 41.96 30.31 13.00
N GLU A 292 42.67 29.84 14.03
CA GLU A 292 44.12 29.65 13.97
C GLU A 292 44.53 28.48 13.06
N ARG A 293 43.73 27.41 13.01
CA ARG A 293 43.94 26.27 12.11
C ARG A 293 43.63 26.66 10.67
N ASP A 294 42.56 27.42 10.46
CA ASP A 294 42.15 27.90 9.14
C ASP A 294 43.21 28.84 8.56
N ALA A 295 43.76 29.76 9.37
CA ALA A 295 44.86 30.64 8.95
C ALA A 295 46.14 29.87 8.61
N ALA A 296 46.40 28.72 9.25
CA ALA A 296 47.57 27.88 9.01
C ALA A 296 47.37 26.85 7.88
N TRP A 297 46.14 26.66 7.41
CA TRP A 297 45.78 25.64 6.42
C TRP A 297 46.55 25.81 5.11
N ASP A 298 46.59 27.02 4.56
CA ASP A 298 47.24 27.29 3.27
C ASP A 298 48.74 26.96 3.27
N ASP A 299 49.45 27.21 4.36
CA ASP A 299 50.87 26.87 4.52
C ASP A 299 51.07 25.35 4.65
N ALA A 300 50.24 24.69 5.45
CA ALA A 300 50.28 23.24 5.61
C ALA A 300 49.97 22.51 4.29
N PHE A 301 48.95 22.97 3.56
CA PHE A 301 48.54 22.41 2.29
C PHE A 301 49.62 22.58 1.21
N LYS A 302 50.25 23.75 1.10
CA LYS A 302 51.38 23.96 0.17
C LYS A 302 52.57 23.04 0.48
N LYS A 303 52.87 22.81 1.75
CA LYS A 303 53.94 21.90 2.17
C LYS A 303 53.58 20.44 1.87
N ALA A 304 52.33 20.05 2.11
CA ALA A 304 51.83 18.73 1.75
C ALA A 304 51.88 18.51 0.23
N GLU A 305 51.48 19.50 -0.55
CA GLU A 305 51.55 19.47 -2.02
C GLU A 305 52.98 19.25 -2.52
N ALA A 306 53.96 19.99 -2.01
CA ALA A 306 55.36 19.82 -2.39
C ALA A 306 55.90 18.43 -2.05
N LYS A 307 55.46 17.85 -0.90
CA LYS A 307 55.84 16.48 -0.53
C LYS A 307 55.20 15.46 -1.46
N VAL A 308 53.89 15.52 -1.69
CA VAL A 308 53.17 14.58 -2.57
C VAL A 308 53.70 14.64 -4.01
N ALA A 309 54.03 15.83 -4.51
CA ALA A 309 54.64 15.99 -5.83
C ALA A 309 56.02 15.32 -5.99
N ALA A 310 56.72 15.08 -4.88
CA ALA A 310 58.01 14.39 -4.86
C ALA A 310 57.90 12.87 -4.62
N MET A 311 56.70 12.34 -4.36
CA MET A 311 56.47 10.92 -4.08
C MET A 311 56.21 10.13 -5.37
N SER A 312 56.54 8.83 -5.36
CA SER A 312 56.10 7.90 -6.40
C SER A 312 54.61 7.61 -6.26
N GLN A 313 53.97 7.17 -7.35
CA GLN A 313 52.55 6.79 -7.33
C GLN A 313 52.27 5.63 -6.35
N GLU A 314 53.18 4.67 -6.25
CA GLU A 314 53.07 3.56 -5.28
C GLU A 314 53.05 4.07 -3.82
N ALA A 315 53.87 5.07 -3.50
CA ALA A 315 53.90 5.66 -2.16
C ALA A 315 52.66 6.52 -1.86
N ILE A 316 52.08 7.16 -2.88
CA ILE A 316 50.80 7.87 -2.76
C ILE A 316 49.68 6.87 -2.50
N ASP A 317 49.66 5.75 -3.22
CA ASP A 317 48.66 4.70 -3.07
C ASP A 317 48.71 4.03 -1.69
N GLU A 318 49.91 3.76 -1.17
CA GLU A 318 50.10 3.23 0.19
C GLU A 318 49.62 4.22 1.27
N LEU A 319 49.94 5.52 1.13
CA LEU A 319 49.43 6.55 2.04
C LEU A 319 47.91 6.69 1.97
N TRP A 320 47.33 6.61 0.77
CA TRP A 320 45.90 6.67 0.58
C TRP A 320 45.18 5.52 1.29
N GLU A 321 45.67 4.29 1.14
CA GLU A 321 45.11 3.11 1.81
C GLU A 321 45.16 3.27 3.34
N ARG A 322 46.31 3.71 3.86
CA ARG A 322 46.47 4.00 5.29
C ARG A 322 45.50 5.06 5.80
N TYR A 323 45.40 6.22 5.12
CA TYR A 323 44.50 7.28 5.56
C TYR A 323 43.02 6.88 5.46
N THR A 324 42.66 6.06 4.47
CA THR A 324 41.29 5.53 4.34
C THR A 324 40.98 4.61 5.52
N GLN A 325 41.90 3.71 5.87
CA GLN A 325 41.74 2.83 7.03
C GLN A 325 41.65 3.61 8.35
N ASP A 326 42.53 4.59 8.57
CA ASP A 326 42.48 5.45 9.76
C ASP A 326 41.14 6.23 9.86
N ALA A 327 40.57 6.63 8.72
CA ALA A 327 39.26 7.30 8.68
C ALA A 327 38.10 6.35 9.02
N GLU A 328 38.12 5.12 8.48
CA GLU A 328 37.14 4.07 8.81
C GLU A 328 37.18 3.71 10.31
N ASP A 329 38.38 3.56 10.87
CA ASP A 329 38.58 3.25 12.29
C ASP A 329 38.07 4.39 13.19
N LYS A 330 38.29 5.66 12.81
CA LYS A 330 37.73 6.82 13.52
C LYS A 330 36.21 6.84 13.48
N VAL A 331 35.59 6.62 12.32
CA VAL A 331 34.13 6.56 12.20
C VAL A 331 33.55 5.43 13.04
N ALA A 332 34.20 4.26 13.06
CA ALA A 332 33.79 3.13 13.89
C ALA A 332 33.91 3.46 15.38
N ALA A 333 35.02 4.08 15.82
CA ALA A 333 35.23 4.49 17.20
C ALA A 333 34.23 5.57 17.64
N ASP A 334 33.93 6.55 16.79
CA ASP A 334 32.94 7.59 17.05
C ASP A 334 31.52 7.00 17.11
N ALA A 335 31.20 6.03 16.26
CA ALA A 335 29.93 5.31 16.30
C ALA A 335 29.78 4.49 17.60
N GLU A 336 30.85 3.81 18.03
CA GLU A 336 30.89 3.09 19.30
C GLU A 336 30.72 4.07 20.48
N ALA A 337 31.47 5.18 20.50
CA ALA A 337 31.37 6.20 21.54
C ALA A 337 29.99 6.87 21.58
N ALA A 338 29.37 7.13 20.43
CA ALA A 338 28.01 7.63 20.32
C ALA A 338 27.00 6.61 20.88
N SER A 339 27.19 5.32 20.60
CA SER A 339 26.35 4.24 21.15
C SER A 339 26.51 4.06 22.67
N ALA A 340 27.71 4.28 23.20
CA ALA A 340 28.01 4.16 24.63
C ALA A 340 27.53 5.38 25.44
N SER A 341 27.55 6.58 24.86
CA SER A 341 27.12 7.82 25.52
C SER A 341 25.61 8.03 25.50
N THR A 342 24.88 7.35 24.61
CA THR A 342 23.42 7.40 24.56
C THR A 342 22.75 6.48 25.58
N GLY A 343 23.08 6.66 26.87
CA GLY A 343 22.28 6.17 28.00
C GLY A 343 20.84 6.73 28.07
N ALA A 344 20.36 7.30 26.97
CA ALA A 344 18.98 7.67 26.75
C ALA A 344 18.14 6.38 26.68
N ALA A 345 16.98 6.42 27.33
CA ALA A 345 15.97 5.39 27.17
C ALA A 345 15.75 5.13 25.65
N PRO A 346 15.48 3.88 25.23
CA PRO A 346 15.35 3.45 23.82
C PRO A 346 14.29 4.19 22.96
N ASP A 347 13.74 5.29 23.45
CA ASP A 347 12.55 5.99 23.00
C ASP A 347 12.89 7.19 22.10
N GLU A 348 14.08 7.81 22.22
CA GLU A 348 14.34 9.14 21.61
C GLU A 348 15.42 9.20 20.53
N ASN A 349 16.28 8.19 20.40
CA ASN A 349 17.22 8.16 19.28
C ASN A 349 16.61 7.32 18.16
N PRO A 350 16.23 7.90 17.00
CA PRO A 350 15.78 7.11 15.87
C PRO A 350 16.94 6.19 15.50
N GLY A 351 16.87 4.92 15.90
CA GLY A 351 17.99 3.98 15.81
C GLY A 351 18.55 3.93 14.38
N ILE A 352 19.75 3.35 14.21
CA ILE A 352 20.42 3.20 12.90
C ILE A 352 19.45 2.83 11.76
N LEU A 353 18.46 1.97 12.05
CA LEU A 353 17.38 1.61 11.14
C LEU A 353 16.54 2.80 10.65
N ALA A 354 16.17 3.75 11.50
CA ALA A 354 15.41 4.93 11.14
C ALA A 354 16.24 5.95 10.35
N ILE A 355 17.54 6.11 10.68
CA ILE A 355 18.47 6.92 9.86
C ILE A 355 18.60 6.29 8.47
N PHE A 356 18.85 4.98 8.41
CA PHE A 356 18.93 4.23 7.16
C PHE A 356 17.63 4.32 6.36
N PHE A 357 16.48 4.18 7.01
CA PHE A 357 15.17 4.29 6.38
C PHE A 357 14.91 5.70 5.84
N LYS A 358 15.28 6.75 6.59
CA LYS A 358 15.17 8.14 6.16
C LYS A 358 16.11 8.46 5.00
N ALA A 359 17.30 7.86 4.98
CA ALA A 359 18.26 7.99 3.88
C ALA A 359 17.79 7.25 2.62
N MET A 360 17.22 6.05 2.75
CA MET A 360 16.78 5.24 1.61
C MET A 360 15.39 5.59 1.09
N PHE A 361 14.47 6.08 1.92
CA PHE A 361 13.09 6.35 1.52
C PHE A 361 12.80 7.85 1.56
N GLY A 362 12.83 8.47 0.38
CA GLY A 362 12.28 9.81 0.22
C GLY A 362 10.77 9.81 0.46
N VAL A 363 10.20 10.99 0.71
CA VAL A 363 8.72 11.15 0.87
C VAL A 363 7.96 10.56 -0.32
N HIS A 364 8.52 10.69 -1.53
CA HIS A 364 7.97 10.11 -2.74
C HIS A 364 8.02 8.56 -2.73
N ASP A 365 9.11 7.95 -2.26
CA ASP A 365 9.21 6.49 -2.13
C ASP A 365 8.18 5.94 -1.14
N LEU A 366 7.96 6.65 -0.02
CA LEU A 366 6.96 6.27 0.99
C LEU A 366 5.53 6.25 0.42
N LEU A 367 5.20 7.21 -0.45
CA LEU A 367 3.91 7.25 -1.14
C LEU A 367 3.70 5.98 -1.98
N TRP A 368 4.68 5.62 -2.82
CA TRP A 368 4.56 4.46 -3.70
C TRP A 368 4.69 3.13 -2.95
N PHE A 369 5.49 3.09 -1.90
CA PHE A 369 5.56 1.97 -0.97
C PHE A 369 4.18 1.70 -0.36
N GLY A 370 3.55 2.71 0.24
CA GLY A 370 2.20 2.61 0.81
C GLY A 370 1.16 2.18 -0.23
N LEU A 371 1.21 2.78 -1.44
CA LEU A 371 0.31 2.41 -2.53
C LEU A 371 0.50 0.95 -2.97
N GLY A 372 1.75 0.46 -3.01
CA GLY A 372 2.07 -0.94 -3.27
C GLY A 372 1.48 -1.87 -2.23
N LEU A 373 1.61 -1.56 -0.93
CA LEU A 373 1.05 -2.37 0.16
C LEU A 373 -0.48 -2.44 0.11
N VAL A 374 -1.13 -1.28 -0.06
CA VAL A 374 -2.59 -1.20 -0.18
C VAL A 374 -3.08 -1.97 -1.40
N THR A 375 -2.37 -1.88 -2.52
CA THR A 375 -2.71 -2.62 -3.75
C THR A 375 -2.56 -4.12 -3.55
N ALA A 376 -1.45 -4.58 -2.97
CA ALA A 376 -1.22 -5.99 -2.65
C ALA A 376 -2.35 -6.55 -1.78
N PHE A 377 -2.69 -5.84 -0.71
CA PHE A 377 -3.78 -6.20 0.19
C PHE A 377 -5.13 -6.25 -0.55
N GLN A 378 -5.51 -5.19 -1.26
CA GLN A 378 -6.81 -5.10 -1.91
C GLN A 378 -6.99 -6.13 -3.03
N VAL A 379 -5.96 -6.41 -3.82
CA VAL A 379 -6.04 -7.40 -4.91
C VAL A 379 -6.24 -8.80 -4.33
N ALA A 380 -5.54 -9.16 -3.25
CA ALA A 380 -5.67 -10.47 -2.62
C ALA A 380 -6.94 -10.61 -1.74
N ALA A 381 -7.46 -9.52 -1.18
CA ALA A 381 -8.63 -9.53 -0.30
C ALA A 381 -9.98 -9.26 -1.01
N ARG A 382 -9.98 -8.76 -2.26
CA ARG A 382 -11.21 -8.38 -2.98
C ARG A 382 -12.11 -9.57 -3.25
N GLY A 383 -13.19 -9.69 -2.48
CA GLY A 383 -14.24 -10.70 -2.64
C GLY A 383 -14.66 -11.38 -1.34
N SER A 384 -14.01 -11.08 -0.21
CA SER A 384 -14.57 -11.40 1.11
C SER A 384 -15.73 -10.44 1.41
N SER A 385 -16.91 -10.68 0.84
CA SER A 385 -18.14 -10.06 1.34
C SER A 385 -18.30 -10.46 2.81
N ALA A 386 -18.63 -9.49 3.68
CA ALA A 386 -18.72 -9.63 5.13
C ALA A 386 -19.86 -10.54 5.64
N ASP A 387 -20.36 -11.42 4.79
CA ASP A 387 -21.44 -12.36 5.09
C ASP A 387 -20.90 -13.72 5.63
N ASP A 388 -19.57 -13.90 5.68
CA ASP A 388 -18.84 -14.97 6.38
C ASP A 388 -18.11 -14.41 7.62
#